data_AF-F7PND3-F1
#
_entry.id   AF-F7PND3-F1
#
_cell.length_a   1.000
_cell.length_b   1.000
_cell.length_c   1.000
_cell.angle_alpha   90.00
_cell.angle_beta   90.00
_cell.angle_gamma   90.00
#
_symmetry.space_group_name_H-M   'P 1'
#
loop_
_entity.id
_entity.type
_entity.pdbx_description
1 polymer ?
#
loop_
_entity_poly.entity_id
_entity_poly.type
_entity_poly.pdbx_seq_one_letter_code
_entity_poly.pdbx_strand_id
1 'polypeptide(L)'
;MEERTRAYLRGRFGDHYRRTDPLPPPDAHEREWGYIPWTDSPGETMVRHQSLLDLGDLESFLARERPRHVYFSAGRYTDPGAGSMGAKDWRGSDVVFDLDADHLPSVDPTAATYAEMLAACKDALVRLLDFLEDDFGFDDLTIVFSGGRGYHVHVRDDGIQHLEREARREIVDYVRGIGLDLDGLVTTEMRGNVTARTLRTEGGWGKRVHDELLAFVDDVESLPEDQAMARLQELEGIGEGRAKTIYGAIEANRAAIEDGNMEAGGPGIRKLVEAITGDVVDEQNAPIDEPVTTDTNRLIRLPGSLHGGSGLAVRKLTREELADFDPLVDAVPETFVGHDITVEVTDPGEVSLGGDSFTLPEGVTSVPEYLGVFLMSRGRAEKGQE
;
A
#
# COMPACT_ATOMS: atom_id res chain seq x y z
N MET A 1 14.37 -21.63 -12.42
CA MET A 1 15.47 -20.74 -12.81
C MET A 1 16.71 -21.55 -13.05
N GLU A 2 17.13 -21.60 -14.30
CA GLU A 2 18.33 -22.27 -14.73
C GLU A 2 19.61 -21.55 -14.28
N GLU A 3 20.73 -22.28 -14.25
CA GLU A 3 22.03 -21.73 -13.87
C GLU A 3 22.41 -20.52 -14.73
N ARG A 4 22.17 -20.57 -16.04
CA ARG A 4 22.50 -19.48 -16.96
C ARG A 4 21.68 -18.23 -16.64
N THR A 5 20.37 -18.38 -16.46
CA THR A 5 19.47 -17.29 -16.08
C THR A 5 19.89 -16.66 -14.76
N ARG A 6 20.15 -17.48 -13.74
CA ARG A 6 20.60 -17.03 -12.43
C ARG A 6 21.92 -16.28 -12.52
N ALA A 7 22.90 -16.81 -13.25
CA ALA A 7 24.20 -16.18 -13.44
C ALA A 7 24.08 -14.83 -14.16
N TYR A 8 23.22 -14.77 -15.18
CA TYR A 8 22.91 -13.55 -15.92
C TYR A 8 22.31 -12.48 -15.02
N LEU A 9 21.19 -12.79 -14.35
CA LEU A 9 20.50 -11.88 -13.44
C LEU A 9 21.42 -11.40 -12.31
N ARG A 10 22.18 -12.31 -11.68
CA ARG A 10 23.18 -11.94 -10.67
C ARG A 10 24.24 -10.99 -11.20
N GLY A 11 24.71 -11.20 -12.44
CA GLY A 11 25.65 -10.31 -13.12
C GLY A 11 25.07 -8.91 -13.26
N ARG A 12 23.87 -8.80 -13.84
CA ARG A 12 23.18 -7.54 -14.11
C ARG A 12 22.78 -6.79 -12.85
N PHE A 13 22.31 -7.49 -11.81
CA PHE A 13 22.09 -6.90 -10.49
C PHE A 13 23.38 -6.34 -9.92
N GLY A 14 24.50 -7.05 -10.08
CA GLY A 14 25.81 -6.53 -9.67
C GLY A 14 26.26 -5.29 -10.43
N ASP A 15 25.96 -5.21 -11.73
CA ASP A 15 26.26 -4.02 -12.52
C ASP A 15 25.39 -2.82 -12.11
N HIS A 16 24.14 -3.06 -11.71
CA HIS A 16 23.29 -2.05 -11.07
C HIS A 16 23.89 -1.56 -9.76
N TYR A 17 24.21 -2.47 -8.84
CA TYR A 17 24.75 -2.10 -7.53
C TYR A 17 26.12 -1.42 -7.58
N ARG A 18 26.91 -1.58 -8.65
CA ARG A 18 28.16 -0.82 -8.85
C ARG A 18 27.95 0.60 -9.37
N ARG A 19 26.73 0.95 -9.80
CA ARG A 19 26.39 2.25 -10.40
C ARG A 19 25.37 3.04 -9.57
N THR A 20 24.83 2.42 -8.52
CA THR A 20 23.85 3.02 -7.62
C THR A 20 24.49 3.17 -6.25
N ASP A 21 24.23 4.31 -5.59
CA ASP A 21 24.61 4.58 -4.21
C ASP A 21 23.34 4.67 -3.35
N PRO A 22 22.81 3.55 -2.84
CA PRO A 22 21.58 3.56 -2.06
C PRO A 22 21.84 4.18 -0.69
N LEU A 23 21.08 5.22 -0.38
CA LEU A 23 21.14 5.86 0.93
C LEU A 23 20.71 4.88 2.04
N PRO A 24 21.51 4.73 3.10
CA PRO A 24 21.12 3.90 4.23
C PRO A 24 19.89 4.51 4.94
N PRO A 25 19.05 3.68 5.58
CA PRO A 25 17.95 4.18 6.40
C PRO A 25 18.49 4.98 7.60
N PRO A 26 17.67 5.86 8.20
CA PRO A 26 18.00 6.51 9.47
C PRO A 26 18.40 5.47 10.52
N ASP A 27 19.43 5.78 11.32
CA ASP A 27 19.98 4.91 12.35
C ASP A 27 20.36 3.50 11.84
N ALA A 28 20.86 3.40 10.60
CA ALA A 28 21.27 2.12 9.98
C ALA A 28 22.18 1.22 10.83
N HIS A 29 22.96 1.81 11.74
CA HIS A 29 23.85 1.10 12.67
C HIS A 29 23.09 0.39 13.81
N GLU A 30 21.86 0.80 14.11
CA GLU A 30 20.97 0.19 15.11
C GLU A 30 20.01 -0.83 14.50
N ARG A 31 20.06 -1.07 13.18
CA ARG A 31 19.10 -1.92 12.48
C ARG A 31 19.70 -3.28 12.14
N GLU A 32 18.86 -4.31 12.24
CA GLU A 32 19.18 -5.61 11.66
C GLU A 32 19.10 -5.50 10.14
N TRP A 33 20.06 -6.12 9.48
CA TRP A 33 20.08 -6.29 8.05
C TRP A 33 19.85 -7.74 7.67
N GLY A 34 19.19 -7.93 6.52
CA GLY A 34 19.00 -9.22 5.91
C GLY A 34 19.01 -9.13 4.39
N TYR A 35 19.38 -10.21 3.73
CA TYR A 35 19.39 -10.26 2.28
C TYR A 35 19.18 -11.68 1.76
N ILE A 36 18.72 -11.78 0.51
CA ILE A 36 18.55 -13.06 -0.18
C ILE A 36 19.61 -13.14 -1.28
N PRO A 37 20.61 -14.04 -1.17
CA PRO A 37 21.57 -14.27 -2.24
C PRO A 37 20.94 -15.04 -3.40
N TRP A 38 21.65 -15.10 -4.52
CA TRP A 38 21.31 -16.00 -5.62
C TRP A 38 21.81 -17.42 -5.30
N THR A 39 20.91 -18.37 -5.11
CA THR A 39 21.23 -19.76 -4.72
C THR A 39 20.74 -20.79 -5.73
N ASP A 40 21.30 -21.99 -5.60
CA ASP A 40 20.99 -23.15 -6.44
C ASP A 40 19.90 -24.04 -5.89
N SER A 41 19.67 -23.96 -4.58
CA SER A 41 18.68 -24.77 -3.89
C SER A 41 17.26 -24.24 -4.09
N PRO A 42 16.25 -25.13 -4.15
CA PRO A 42 14.85 -24.72 -4.13
C PRO A 42 14.54 -23.92 -2.85
N GLY A 43 13.93 -22.75 -3.00
CA GLY A 43 13.54 -21.88 -1.89
C GLY A 43 14.48 -20.67 -1.70
N GLU A 44 13.98 -19.65 -1.00
CA GLU A 44 14.72 -18.43 -0.68
C GLU A 44 15.36 -18.59 0.70
N THR A 45 16.67 -18.81 0.74
CA THR A 45 17.40 -18.78 2.02
C THR A 45 17.79 -17.34 2.30
N MET A 46 17.23 -16.75 3.35
CA MET A 46 17.59 -15.40 3.78
C MET A 46 18.79 -15.44 4.75
N VAL A 47 19.80 -14.64 4.47
CA VAL A 47 20.86 -14.31 5.44
C VAL A 47 20.34 -13.18 6.31
N ARG A 48 20.35 -13.36 7.64
CA ARG A 48 19.75 -12.45 8.63
C ARG A 48 20.68 -12.23 9.81
N HIS A 49 20.24 -11.43 10.78
CA HIS A 49 21.00 -11.10 12.00
C HIS A 49 22.35 -10.45 11.65
N GLN A 50 22.39 -9.66 10.60
CA GLN A 50 23.56 -8.88 10.25
C GLN A 50 23.43 -7.48 10.84
N SER A 51 24.51 -6.95 11.39
CA SER A 51 24.64 -5.52 11.67
C SER A 51 25.35 -4.82 10.51
N LEU A 52 25.35 -3.49 10.49
CA LEU A 52 26.15 -2.74 9.53
C LEU A 52 27.66 -3.05 9.66
N LEU A 53 28.13 -3.41 10.86
CA LEU A 53 29.53 -3.82 11.07
C LEU A 53 29.84 -5.15 10.35
N ASP A 54 28.90 -6.08 10.32
CA ASP A 54 29.06 -7.37 9.64
C ASP A 54 29.03 -7.23 8.11
N LEU A 55 28.14 -6.35 7.61
CA LEU A 55 28.07 -6.03 6.18
C LEU A 55 29.30 -5.22 5.72
N GLY A 56 29.81 -4.36 6.59
CA GLY A 56 30.78 -3.33 6.28
C GLY A 56 30.11 -2.11 5.63
N ASP A 57 30.81 -1.53 4.65
CA ASP A 57 30.24 -0.47 3.83
C ASP A 57 29.14 -1.00 2.90
N LEU A 58 27.98 -0.33 2.86
CA LEU A 58 26.78 -0.81 2.17
C LEU A 58 27.00 -0.90 0.65
N GLU A 59 27.63 0.11 0.04
CA GLU A 59 27.97 0.11 -1.38
C GLU A 59 28.86 -1.10 -1.73
N SER A 60 29.93 -1.26 -0.96
CA SER A 60 30.88 -2.36 -1.09
C SER A 60 30.21 -3.73 -0.93
N PHE A 61 29.29 -3.86 0.04
CA PHE A 61 28.50 -5.06 0.26
C PHE A 61 27.63 -5.39 -0.96
N LEU A 62 26.85 -4.43 -1.46
CA LEU A 62 25.95 -4.64 -2.59
C LEU A 62 26.70 -5.01 -3.87
N ALA A 63 27.81 -4.32 -4.16
CA ALA A 63 28.65 -4.58 -5.32
C ALA A 63 29.32 -5.97 -5.27
N ARG A 64 29.72 -6.44 -4.08
CA ARG A 64 30.37 -7.73 -3.85
C ARG A 64 29.37 -8.89 -3.85
N GLU A 65 28.36 -8.79 -2.98
CA GLU A 65 27.41 -9.85 -2.70
C GLU A 65 26.41 -10.03 -3.85
N ARG A 66 26.00 -8.90 -4.47
CA ARG A 66 25.02 -8.83 -5.56
C ARG A 66 23.71 -9.51 -5.20
N PRO A 67 23.09 -9.12 -4.08
CA PRO A 67 21.92 -9.79 -3.53
C PRO A 67 20.70 -9.65 -4.44
N ARG A 68 19.87 -10.70 -4.47
CA ARG A 68 18.58 -10.70 -5.17
C ARG A 68 17.57 -9.77 -4.47
N HIS A 69 17.63 -9.72 -3.14
CA HIS A 69 16.82 -8.82 -2.31
C HIS A 69 17.61 -8.34 -1.10
N VAL A 70 17.39 -7.11 -0.66
CA VAL A 70 18.05 -6.51 0.52
C VAL A 70 17.01 -5.86 1.42
N TYR A 71 17.19 -6.04 2.72
CA TYR A 71 16.26 -5.60 3.74
C TYR A 71 16.99 -5.04 4.96
N PHE A 72 16.29 -4.19 5.69
CA PHE A 72 16.64 -3.73 7.02
C PHE A 72 15.42 -3.81 7.93
N SER A 73 15.60 -3.92 9.25
CA SER A 73 14.49 -3.98 10.18
C SER A 73 13.82 -2.62 10.38
N ALA A 74 12.48 -2.60 10.47
CA ALA A 74 11.72 -1.46 10.98
C ALA A 74 12.14 -1.12 12.42
N GLY A 75 12.42 -2.15 13.23
CA GLY A 75 12.97 -2.03 14.58
C GLY A 75 14.42 -1.54 14.62
N ARG A 76 14.73 -0.81 15.69
CA ARG A 76 16.06 -0.36 16.12
C ARG A 76 16.46 -1.09 17.40
N TYR A 77 17.74 -1.41 17.54
CA TYR A 77 18.29 -2.29 18.55
C TYR A 77 19.66 -1.80 19.01
N THR A 78 20.01 -2.10 20.26
CA THR A 78 21.39 -1.91 20.73
C THR A 78 22.36 -2.90 20.10
N ASP A 79 21.92 -4.16 19.92
CA ASP A 79 22.70 -5.23 19.29
C ASP A 79 21.94 -5.86 18.12
N PRO A 80 21.91 -5.20 16.95
CA PRO A 80 21.13 -5.66 15.79
C PRO A 80 21.60 -7.01 15.23
N GLY A 81 22.87 -7.37 15.46
CA GLY A 81 23.50 -8.62 15.00
C GLY A 81 23.19 -9.83 15.88
N ALA A 82 22.53 -9.65 17.03
CA ALA A 82 22.26 -10.77 17.94
C ALA A 82 21.36 -11.84 17.28
N GLY A 83 21.70 -13.12 17.50
CA GLY A 83 21.01 -14.26 16.89
C GLY A 83 19.60 -14.53 17.42
N SER A 84 19.14 -13.82 18.46
CA SER A 84 17.78 -13.94 18.98
C SER A 84 17.21 -12.57 19.36
N MET A 85 15.89 -12.40 19.21
CA MET A 85 15.21 -11.11 19.44
C MET A 85 15.39 -10.59 20.87
N GLY A 86 15.30 -11.47 21.88
CA GLY A 86 15.48 -11.08 23.28
C GLY A 86 16.90 -10.59 23.61
N ALA A 87 17.89 -10.94 22.79
CA ALA A 87 19.28 -10.48 22.95
C ALA A 87 19.57 -9.16 22.24
N LYS A 88 18.70 -8.69 21.33
CA LYS A 88 18.94 -7.48 20.54
C LYS A 88 18.78 -6.18 21.32
N ASP A 89 18.01 -6.19 22.42
CA ASP A 89 17.66 -5.00 23.22
C ASP A 89 16.97 -3.93 22.35
N TRP A 90 15.67 -4.12 22.10
CA TRP A 90 14.83 -3.27 21.24
C TRP A 90 14.68 -1.85 21.80
N ARG A 91 14.84 -0.85 20.92
CA ARG A 91 14.82 0.58 21.26
C ARG A 91 13.58 1.30 20.78
N GLY A 92 13.03 0.90 19.64
CA GLY A 92 11.93 1.56 18.96
C GLY A 92 11.77 0.98 17.57
N SER A 93 10.75 1.39 16.82
CA SER A 93 10.53 0.88 15.47
C SER A 93 9.73 1.86 14.63
N ASP A 94 10.13 2.04 13.37
CA ASP A 94 9.32 2.69 12.35
C ASP A 94 7.93 2.02 12.34
N VAL A 95 6.86 2.79 12.20
CA VAL A 95 5.55 2.21 11.88
C VAL A 95 5.49 2.11 10.36
N VAL A 96 5.36 0.90 9.83
CA VAL A 96 5.44 0.65 8.39
C VAL A 96 4.13 0.06 7.91
N PHE A 97 3.52 0.75 6.96
CA PHE A 97 2.34 0.31 6.26
C PHE A 97 2.76 -0.28 4.92
N ASP A 98 2.19 -1.42 4.53
CA ASP A 98 2.46 -2.08 3.27
C ASP A 98 1.14 -2.35 2.55
N LEU A 99 1.13 -1.98 1.28
CA LEU A 99 0.05 -2.20 0.35
C LEU A 99 0.59 -3.13 -0.74
N ASP A 100 0.00 -4.31 -0.84
CA ASP A 100 0.27 -5.26 -1.92
C ASP A 100 -1.02 -5.44 -2.74
N ALA A 101 -0.90 -5.36 -4.06
CA ALA A 101 -2.04 -5.55 -4.96
C ALA A 101 -2.76 -6.90 -4.75
N ASP A 102 -2.07 -7.93 -4.28
CA ASP A 102 -2.69 -9.24 -3.98
C ASP A 102 -3.62 -9.21 -2.77
N HIS A 103 -3.51 -8.20 -1.90
CA HIS A 103 -4.36 -8.03 -0.72
C HIS A 103 -5.50 -7.04 -0.94
N LEU A 104 -5.58 -6.41 -2.13
CA LEU A 104 -6.63 -5.45 -2.44
C LEU A 104 -7.94 -6.18 -2.75
N PRO A 105 -9.05 -5.86 -2.06
CA PRO A 105 -10.35 -6.49 -2.32
C PRO A 105 -10.92 -6.14 -3.69
N SER A 106 -10.51 -5.00 -4.25
CA SER A 106 -10.96 -4.49 -5.55
C SER A 106 -10.28 -5.14 -6.76
N VAL A 107 -9.32 -6.04 -6.54
CA VAL A 107 -8.50 -6.63 -7.60
C VAL A 107 -8.66 -8.15 -7.59
N ASP A 108 -9.10 -8.72 -8.71
CA ASP A 108 -8.98 -10.16 -8.93
C ASP A 108 -7.56 -10.45 -9.47
N PRO A 109 -6.67 -11.06 -8.69
CA PRO A 109 -5.28 -11.29 -9.11
C PRO A 109 -5.15 -12.28 -10.27
N THR A 110 -6.21 -13.02 -10.59
CA THR A 110 -6.24 -13.97 -11.71
C THR A 110 -6.73 -13.35 -13.01
N ALA A 111 -7.43 -12.22 -12.94
CA ALA A 111 -8.02 -11.54 -14.09
C ALA A 111 -7.35 -10.20 -14.39
N ALA A 112 -6.89 -9.48 -13.37
CA ALA A 112 -6.28 -8.17 -13.52
C ALA A 112 -4.88 -8.27 -14.14
N THR A 113 -4.60 -7.33 -15.04
CA THR A 113 -3.25 -7.12 -15.55
C THR A 113 -2.35 -6.57 -14.44
N TYR A 114 -1.04 -6.73 -14.62
CA TYR A 114 -0.06 -6.19 -13.67
C TYR A 114 -0.11 -4.66 -13.55
N ALA A 115 -0.49 -3.96 -14.63
CA ALA A 115 -0.65 -2.50 -14.61
C ALA A 115 -1.90 -2.08 -13.81
N GLU A 116 -3.03 -2.77 -13.98
CA GLU A 116 -4.26 -2.52 -13.20
C GLU A 116 -4.03 -2.79 -11.70
N MET A 117 -3.31 -3.86 -11.36
CA MET A 117 -2.87 -4.15 -9.99
C MET A 117 -2.09 -2.99 -9.36
N LEU A 118 -1.11 -2.44 -10.10
CA LEU A 118 -0.30 -1.32 -9.62
C LEU A 118 -1.10 -0.03 -9.49
N ALA A 119 -2.02 0.24 -10.42
CA ALA A 119 -2.91 1.39 -10.38
C ALA A 119 -3.82 1.33 -9.15
N ALA A 120 -4.50 0.20 -8.92
CA ALA A 120 -5.34 0.00 -7.74
C ALA A 120 -4.54 0.14 -6.43
N CYS A 121 -3.29 -0.34 -6.41
CA CYS A 121 -2.41 -0.19 -5.25
C CYS A 121 -1.99 1.26 -5.00
N LYS A 122 -1.75 2.03 -6.08
CA LYS A 122 -1.47 3.46 -6.00
C LYS A 122 -2.68 4.25 -5.49
N ASP A 123 -3.89 3.90 -5.92
CA ASP A 123 -5.12 4.51 -5.42
C ASP A 123 -5.32 4.22 -3.92
N ALA A 124 -5.08 2.98 -3.50
CA ALA A 124 -5.08 2.60 -2.08
C ALA A 124 -4.02 3.34 -1.26
N LEU A 125 -2.84 3.59 -1.84
CA LEU A 125 -1.77 4.37 -1.22
C LEU A 125 -2.19 5.82 -1.01
N VAL A 126 -2.86 6.45 -1.97
CA VAL A 126 -3.35 7.83 -1.80
C VAL A 126 -4.31 7.91 -0.61
N ARG A 127 -5.28 6.98 -0.52
CA ARG A 127 -6.19 6.92 0.62
C ARG A 127 -5.46 6.71 1.95
N LEU A 128 -4.46 5.83 1.98
CA LEU A 128 -3.62 5.63 3.17
C LEU A 128 -2.91 6.93 3.57
N LEU A 129 -2.35 7.67 2.62
CA LEU A 129 -1.67 8.93 2.91
C LEU A 129 -2.63 9.96 3.49
N ASP A 130 -3.86 10.06 2.98
CA ASP A 130 -4.87 10.96 3.53
C ASP A 130 -5.17 10.62 5.01
N PHE A 131 -5.21 9.33 5.40
CA PHE A 131 -5.32 8.97 6.83
C PHE A 131 -4.10 9.40 7.64
N LEU A 132 -2.89 9.13 7.13
CA LEU A 132 -1.65 9.42 7.87
C LEU A 132 -1.41 10.93 8.03
N GLU A 133 -1.74 11.71 7.00
CA GLU A 133 -1.54 13.15 6.94
C GLU A 133 -2.69 13.92 7.60
N ASP A 134 -3.95 13.65 7.23
CA ASP A 134 -5.09 14.47 7.68
C ASP A 134 -5.66 14.02 9.03
N ASP A 135 -5.74 12.71 9.26
CA ASP A 135 -6.38 12.18 10.47
C ASP A 135 -5.38 12.09 11.64
N PHE A 136 -4.20 11.53 11.38
CA PHE A 136 -3.16 11.38 12.41
C PHE A 136 -2.22 12.57 12.52
N GLY A 137 -2.06 13.36 11.45
CA GLY A 137 -1.15 14.51 11.45
C GLY A 137 0.32 14.11 11.52
N PHE A 138 0.71 13.00 10.88
CA PHE A 138 2.11 12.58 10.83
C PHE A 138 2.91 13.40 9.82
N ASP A 139 4.11 13.82 10.23
CA ASP A 139 4.96 14.70 9.42
C ASP A 139 6.15 13.96 8.78
N ASP A 140 6.69 12.90 9.41
CA ASP A 140 7.88 12.17 8.90
C ASP A 140 7.46 10.89 8.15
N LEU A 141 6.97 11.10 6.93
CA LEU A 141 6.56 10.05 6.00
C LEU A 141 7.64 9.75 4.96
N THR A 142 7.91 8.48 4.71
CA THR A 142 8.72 8.01 3.57
C THR A 142 7.94 7.01 2.75
N ILE A 143 7.56 7.43 1.53
CA ILE A 143 6.86 6.60 0.55
C ILE A 143 7.90 5.83 -0.28
N VAL A 144 7.67 4.53 -0.46
CA VAL A 144 8.58 3.64 -1.18
C VAL A 144 7.79 2.71 -2.11
N PHE A 145 8.06 2.76 -3.41
CA PHE A 145 7.66 1.68 -4.32
C PHE A 145 8.53 0.45 -4.04
N SER A 146 7.90 -0.70 -3.75
CA SER A 146 8.60 -1.92 -3.31
C SER A 146 9.41 -2.61 -4.41
N GLY A 147 9.31 -2.14 -5.65
CA GLY A 147 9.85 -2.81 -6.84
C GLY A 147 8.98 -3.98 -7.31
N GLY A 148 7.96 -4.37 -6.55
CA GLY A 148 7.01 -5.42 -6.90
C GLY A 148 5.66 -4.86 -7.35
N ARG A 149 4.60 -5.26 -6.66
CA ARG A 149 3.20 -4.87 -6.91
C ARG A 149 2.64 -3.95 -5.83
N GLY A 150 3.52 -3.27 -5.10
CA GLY A 150 3.14 -2.65 -3.85
C GLY A 150 3.98 -1.45 -3.44
N TYR A 151 3.52 -0.80 -2.39
CA TYR A 151 4.16 0.37 -1.80
C TYR A 151 4.27 0.20 -0.29
N HIS A 152 5.32 0.76 0.28
CA HIS A 152 5.47 0.90 1.72
C HIS A 152 5.43 2.38 2.10
N VAL A 153 4.82 2.69 3.24
CA VAL A 153 4.93 4.00 3.89
C VAL A 153 5.56 3.80 5.26
N HIS A 154 6.70 4.46 5.50
CA HIS A 154 7.36 4.45 6.79
C HIS A 154 7.00 5.75 7.52
N VAL A 155 6.51 5.63 8.75
CA VAL A 155 6.22 6.76 9.63
C VAL A 155 7.23 6.78 10.76
N ARG A 156 7.92 7.91 10.93
CA ARG A 156 9.04 8.07 11.86
C ARG A 156 8.83 9.09 12.98
N ASP A 157 7.62 9.65 13.09
CA ASP A 157 7.23 10.54 14.17
C ASP A 157 7.58 9.97 15.55
N ASP A 158 8.25 10.78 16.38
CA ASP A 158 8.79 10.37 17.67
C ASP A 158 7.72 9.78 18.61
N GLY A 159 6.48 10.29 18.51
CA GLY A 159 5.37 9.89 19.36
C GLY A 159 4.91 8.44 19.18
N ILE A 160 5.24 7.79 18.05
CA ILE A 160 4.74 6.44 17.72
C ILE A 160 5.82 5.37 17.64
N GLN A 161 7.10 5.74 17.78
CA GLN A 161 8.23 4.82 17.66
C GLN A 161 8.21 3.69 18.70
N HIS A 162 7.56 3.92 19.85
CA HIS A 162 7.47 2.96 20.94
C HIS A 162 6.15 2.17 20.97
N LEU A 163 5.26 2.35 19.99
CA LEU A 163 4.01 1.60 19.95
C LEU A 163 4.29 0.11 19.80
N GLU A 164 3.73 -0.66 20.72
CA GLU A 164 3.73 -2.12 20.67
C GLU A 164 2.62 -2.65 19.76
N ARG A 165 2.63 -3.96 19.52
CA ARG A 165 1.75 -4.65 18.57
C ARG A 165 0.27 -4.27 18.70
N GLU A 166 -0.26 -4.23 19.93
CA GLU A 166 -1.69 -3.98 20.16
C GLU A 166 -2.07 -2.53 19.83
N ALA A 167 -1.24 -1.55 20.21
CA ALA A 167 -1.50 -0.16 19.84
C ALA A 167 -1.38 0.08 18.32
N ARG A 168 -0.48 -0.64 17.64
CA ARG A 168 -0.40 -0.61 16.17
C ARG A 168 -1.61 -1.27 15.51
N ARG A 169 -2.23 -2.27 16.14
CA ARG A 169 -3.46 -2.88 15.64
C ARG A 169 -4.61 -1.87 15.66
N GLU A 170 -4.74 -1.05 16.69
CA GLU A 170 -5.76 0.01 16.71
C GLU A 170 -5.60 1.01 15.54
N ILE A 171 -4.35 1.33 15.16
CA ILE A 171 -4.08 2.16 13.97
C ILE A 171 -4.52 1.43 12.69
N VAL A 172 -4.22 0.14 12.58
CA VAL A 172 -4.66 -0.69 11.46
C VAL A 172 -6.18 -0.74 11.37
N ASP A 173 -6.86 -0.97 12.50
CA ASP A 173 -8.31 -1.05 12.56
C ASP A 173 -8.93 0.29 12.17
N TYR A 174 -8.36 1.41 12.62
CA TYR A 174 -8.79 2.75 12.22
C TYR A 174 -8.69 2.98 10.71
N VAL A 175 -7.52 2.78 10.08
CA VAL A 175 -7.35 3.04 8.64
C VAL A 175 -8.12 2.06 7.75
N ARG A 176 -8.45 0.87 8.29
CA ARG A 176 -9.28 -0.13 7.61
C ARG A 176 -10.78 0.02 7.89
N GLY A 177 -11.17 0.92 8.79
CA GLY A 177 -12.58 1.07 9.22
C GLY A 177 -13.14 -0.14 9.97
N ILE A 178 -12.28 -0.99 10.56
CA ILE A 178 -12.70 -2.20 11.25
C ILE A 178 -13.41 -1.83 12.55
N GLY A 179 -14.62 -2.37 12.73
CA GLY A 179 -15.41 -2.12 13.93
C GLY A 179 -16.00 -0.71 14.02
N LEU A 180 -15.97 0.05 12.92
CA LEU A 180 -16.64 1.35 12.86
C LEU A 180 -18.16 1.17 12.91
N ASP A 181 -18.80 1.87 13.84
CA ASP A 181 -20.25 1.93 13.96
C ASP A 181 -20.73 3.37 14.12
N LEU A 182 -22.06 3.55 14.13
CA LEU A 182 -22.68 4.86 14.31
C LEU A 182 -22.26 5.55 15.61
N ASP A 183 -22.04 4.81 16.70
CA ASP A 183 -21.72 5.39 18.00
C ASP A 183 -20.30 5.99 17.98
N GLY A 184 -19.38 5.41 17.19
CA GLY A 184 -18.05 5.96 16.93
C GLY A 184 -18.05 7.27 16.12
N LEU A 185 -19.11 7.51 15.33
CA LEU A 185 -19.21 8.66 14.42
C LEU A 185 -19.94 9.87 15.01
N VAL A 186 -20.69 9.68 16.10
CA VAL A 186 -21.55 10.74 16.66
C VAL A 186 -20.99 11.34 17.94
N THR A 187 -21.33 12.60 18.19
CA THR A 187 -21.26 13.22 19.51
C THR A 187 -22.68 13.37 20.06
N THR A 188 -22.81 13.37 21.38
CA THR A 188 -24.09 13.68 22.04
C THR A 188 -24.01 15.08 22.64
N GLU A 189 -24.91 15.95 22.22
CA GLU A 189 -24.96 17.34 22.66
C GLU A 189 -26.34 17.67 23.25
N MET A 190 -26.39 18.64 24.17
CA MET A 190 -27.65 19.20 24.63
C MET A 190 -28.11 20.31 23.68
N ARG A 191 -29.25 20.09 23.00
CA ARG A 191 -29.95 21.13 22.24
C ARG A 191 -31.20 21.54 23.01
N GLY A 192 -31.07 22.63 23.78
CA GLY A 192 -32.11 23.06 24.73
C GLY A 192 -32.24 22.07 25.89
N ASN A 193 -33.41 21.44 26.04
CA ASN A 193 -33.70 20.45 27.10
C ASN A 193 -33.62 18.99 26.62
N VAL A 194 -33.20 18.74 25.37
CA VAL A 194 -33.17 17.41 24.76
C VAL A 194 -31.75 17.08 24.33
N THR A 195 -31.36 15.82 24.48
CA THR A 195 -30.09 15.30 23.94
C THR A 195 -30.26 14.99 22.46
N ALA A 196 -29.38 15.52 21.63
CA ALA A 196 -29.32 15.26 20.21
C ALA A 196 -28.00 14.56 19.86
N ARG A 197 -28.06 13.64 18.90
CA ARG A 197 -26.87 13.07 18.28
C ARG A 197 -26.49 13.92 17.07
N THR A 198 -25.23 14.30 17.02
CA THR A 198 -24.66 15.05 15.92
C THR A 198 -23.56 14.19 15.30
N LEU A 199 -23.65 13.92 13.99
CA LEU A 199 -22.57 13.31 13.23
C LEU A 199 -21.37 14.26 13.28
N ARG A 200 -20.18 13.73 13.56
CA ARG A 200 -18.96 14.53 13.50
C ARG A 200 -18.72 14.97 12.07
N THR A 201 -18.68 16.27 11.84
CA THR A 201 -18.47 16.85 10.50
C THR A 201 -17.01 17.25 10.27
N GLU A 202 -16.17 17.13 11.30
CA GLU A 202 -14.77 17.54 11.29
C GLU A 202 -13.85 16.33 11.55
N GLY A 203 -12.93 16.09 10.62
CA GLY A 203 -11.90 15.05 10.71
C GLY A 203 -12.39 13.60 10.66
N GLY A 204 -11.48 12.72 10.26
CA GLY A 204 -11.65 11.28 10.35
C GLY A 204 -12.86 10.70 9.61
N TRP A 205 -13.25 9.50 10.04
CA TRP A 205 -14.41 8.80 9.48
C TRP A 205 -15.73 9.57 9.61
N GLY A 206 -15.89 10.39 10.66
CA GLY A 206 -17.06 11.26 10.82
C GLY A 206 -17.24 12.18 9.63
N LYS A 207 -16.20 12.95 9.30
CA LYS A 207 -16.21 13.86 8.15
C LYS A 207 -16.40 13.11 6.84
N ARG A 208 -15.74 11.96 6.63
CA ARG A 208 -15.89 11.16 5.40
C ARG A 208 -17.34 10.71 5.19
N VAL A 209 -17.98 10.22 6.24
CA VAL A 209 -19.41 9.82 6.21
C VAL A 209 -20.32 11.03 6.04
N HIS A 210 -19.98 12.18 6.64
CA HIS A 210 -20.76 13.40 6.49
C HIS A 210 -20.68 13.98 5.08
N ASP A 211 -19.49 14.05 4.48
CA ASP A 211 -19.29 14.52 3.11
C ASP A 211 -20.07 13.64 2.12
N GLU A 212 -20.02 12.31 2.27
CA GLU A 212 -20.80 11.39 1.43
C GLU A 212 -22.31 11.51 1.67
N LEU A 213 -22.73 11.70 2.92
CA LEU A 213 -24.13 11.98 3.23
C LEU A 213 -24.62 13.23 2.48
N LEU A 214 -23.83 14.31 2.45
CA LEU A 214 -24.23 15.52 1.74
C LEU A 214 -24.27 15.31 0.22
N ALA A 215 -23.27 14.64 -0.35
CA ALA A 215 -23.26 14.29 -1.77
C ALA A 215 -24.47 13.43 -2.16
N PHE A 216 -24.81 12.43 -1.33
CA PHE A 216 -25.98 11.58 -1.55
C PHE A 216 -27.29 12.36 -1.43
N VAL A 217 -27.41 13.27 -0.45
CA VAL A 217 -28.62 14.10 -0.31
C VAL A 217 -28.74 15.08 -1.49
N ASP A 218 -27.64 15.65 -1.98
CA ASP A 218 -27.61 16.48 -3.20
C ASP A 218 -28.08 15.70 -4.44
N ASP A 219 -27.63 14.46 -4.61
CA ASP A 219 -28.08 13.55 -5.67
C ASP A 219 -29.60 13.33 -5.58
N VAL A 220 -30.09 12.96 -4.40
CA VAL A 220 -31.52 12.72 -4.14
C VAL A 220 -32.38 13.96 -4.43
N GLU A 221 -31.95 15.16 -4.03
CA GLU A 221 -32.69 16.40 -4.28
C GLU A 221 -32.67 16.83 -5.76
N SER A 222 -31.68 16.37 -6.53
CA SER A 222 -31.59 16.64 -7.97
C SER A 222 -32.53 15.75 -8.81
N LEU A 223 -33.00 14.64 -8.24
CA LEU A 223 -33.81 13.64 -8.91
C LEU A 223 -35.33 13.90 -8.77
N PRO A 224 -36.15 13.51 -9.75
CA PRO A 224 -37.60 13.42 -9.56
C PRO A 224 -37.97 12.46 -8.41
N GLU A 225 -39.08 12.72 -7.71
CA GLU A 225 -39.50 11.96 -6.51
C GLU A 225 -39.48 10.44 -6.70
N ASP A 226 -39.95 9.93 -7.84
CA ASP A 226 -39.96 8.49 -8.14
C ASP A 226 -38.55 7.89 -8.25
N GLN A 227 -37.60 8.64 -8.81
CA GLN A 227 -36.20 8.24 -8.94
C GLN A 227 -35.43 8.43 -7.62
N ALA A 228 -35.68 9.52 -6.90
CA ALA A 228 -35.15 9.76 -5.56
C ALA A 228 -35.53 8.64 -4.58
N MET A 229 -36.79 8.20 -4.64
CA MET A 229 -37.30 7.07 -3.87
C MET A 229 -36.67 5.73 -4.28
N ALA A 230 -36.36 5.53 -5.55
CA ALA A 230 -35.64 4.34 -6.02
C ALA A 230 -34.19 4.35 -5.53
N ARG A 231 -33.50 5.49 -5.67
CA ARG A 231 -32.11 5.70 -5.21
C ARG A 231 -31.96 5.42 -3.71
N LEU A 232 -32.87 5.92 -2.88
CA LEU A 232 -32.90 5.62 -1.45
C LEU A 232 -33.06 4.13 -1.13
N GLN A 233 -33.75 3.37 -1.98
CA GLN A 233 -34.00 1.94 -1.77
C GLN A 233 -32.87 1.04 -2.28
N GLU A 234 -31.89 1.59 -2.99
CA GLU A 234 -30.67 0.86 -3.35
C GLU A 234 -29.79 0.60 -2.13
N LEU A 235 -29.86 1.49 -1.13
CA LEU A 235 -29.11 1.37 0.11
C LEU A 235 -29.61 0.21 0.97
N GLU A 236 -28.67 -0.53 1.55
CA GLU A 236 -28.99 -1.69 2.35
C GLU A 236 -29.87 -1.33 3.57
N GLY A 237 -30.99 -2.04 3.72
CA GLY A 237 -31.89 -1.86 4.84
C GLY A 237 -32.81 -0.64 4.73
N ILE A 238 -32.92 0.01 3.57
CA ILE A 238 -33.90 1.07 3.32
C ILE A 238 -35.02 0.56 2.39
N GLY A 239 -36.19 0.26 2.97
CA GLY A 239 -37.39 -0.06 2.18
C GLY A 239 -38.26 1.16 1.90
N GLU A 240 -39.27 0.99 1.03
CA GLU A 240 -40.19 2.06 0.56
C GLU A 240 -40.69 3.01 1.66
N GLY A 241 -41.21 2.49 2.77
CA GLY A 241 -41.73 3.34 3.86
C GLY A 241 -40.65 4.17 4.56
N ARG A 242 -39.43 3.63 4.65
CA ARG A 242 -38.28 4.33 5.24
C ARG A 242 -37.72 5.36 4.26
N ALA A 243 -37.62 5.02 2.98
CA ALA A 243 -37.26 5.95 1.92
C ALA A 243 -38.18 7.17 1.93
N LYS A 244 -39.50 6.99 2.04
CA LYS A 244 -40.46 8.11 2.13
C LYS A 244 -40.23 9.02 3.34
N THR A 245 -39.87 8.41 4.47
CA THR A 245 -39.56 9.15 5.71
C THR A 245 -38.28 9.96 5.56
N ILE A 246 -37.25 9.36 4.94
CA ILE A 246 -35.97 10.01 4.68
C ILE A 246 -36.13 11.16 3.68
N TYR A 247 -36.78 10.91 2.54
CA TYR A 247 -37.05 11.92 1.52
C TYR A 247 -37.77 13.14 2.10
N GLY A 248 -38.85 12.93 2.85
CA GLY A 248 -39.55 14.04 3.51
C GLY A 248 -38.72 14.75 4.59
N ALA A 249 -37.79 14.06 5.25
CA ALA A 249 -36.89 14.67 6.21
C ALA A 249 -35.81 15.53 5.54
N ILE A 250 -35.30 15.09 4.37
CA ILE A 250 -34.38 15.85 3.53
C ILE A 250 -35.04 17.16 3.10
N GLU A 251 -36.22 17.11 2.48
CA GLU A 251 -36.94 18.29 2.02
C GLU A 251 -37.25 19.28 3.15
N ALA A 252 -37.61 18.78 4.33
CA ALA A 252 -38.03 19.61 5.45
C ALA A 252 -36.87 20.15 6.31
N ASN A 253 -35.73 19.46 6.35
CA ASN A 253 -34.67 19.73 7.33
C ASN A 253 -33.25 19.70 6.76
N ARG A 254 -33.06 19.99 5.47
CA ARG A 254 -31.76 20.03 4.78
C ARG A 254 -30.65 20.69 5.59
N ALA A 255 -30.84 21.93 6.05
CA ALA A 255 -29.84 22.66 6.82
C ALA A 255 -29.43 21.93 8.13
N ALA A 256 -30.37 21.22 8.77
CA ALA A 256 -30.04 20.44 9.96
C ALA A 256 -29.21 19.20 9.62
N ILE A 257 -29.42 18.58 8.45
CA ILE A 257 -28.61 17.45 7.96
C ILE A 257 -27.19 17.94 7.62
N GLU A 258 -27.07 19.12 7.00
CA GLU A 258 -25.79 19.81 6.77
C GLU A 258 -25.02 20.05 8.05
N ASP A 259 -25.70 20.45 9.13
CA ASP A 259 -25.10 20.59 10.47
C ASP A 259 -24.82 19.25 11.18
N GLY A 260 -25.03 18.10 10.51
CA GLY A 260 -24.84 16.76 11.08
C GLY A 260 -25.91 16.33 12.08
N ASN A 261 -27.05 17.04 12.20
CA ASN A 261 -28.09 16.72 13.18
C ASN A 261 -28.88 15.46 12.80
N MET A 262 -28.53 14.35 13.44
CA MET A 262 -29.14 13.03 13.21
C MET A 262 -30.60 12.93 13.69
N GLU A 263 -31.03 13.87 14.53
CA GLU A 263 -32.40 13.90 15.05
C GLU A 263 -33.39 14.58 14.10
N ALA A 264 -32.90 15.32 13.10
CA ALA A 264 -33.71 16.10 12.16
C ALA A 264 -34.72 15.25 11.37
N GLY A 265 -34.37 14.02 11.02
CA GLY A 265 -35.27 13.04 10.40
C GLY A 265 -35.49 11.78 11.23
N GLY A 266 -35.18 11.84 12.52
CA GLY A 266 -35.37 10.74 13.47
C GLY A 266 -34.72 9.42 13.03
N PRO A 267 -35.39 8.26 13.22
CA PRO A 267 -34.84 6.95 12.86
C PRO A 267 -34.49 6.77 11.38
N GLY A 268 -35.09 7.56 10.47
CA GLY A 268 -34.81 7.51 9.04
C GLY A 268 -33.39 7.95 8.72
N ILE A 269 -33.00 9.15 9.16
CA ILE A 269 -31.66 9.71 8.92
C ILE A 269 -30.59 8.87 9.61
N ARG A 270 -30.85 8.35 10.81
CA ARG A 270 -29.90 7.43 11.47
C ARG A 270 -29.62 6.19 10.64
N LYS A 271 -30.66 5.59 10.02
CA LYS A 271 -30.49 4.42 9.17
C LYS A 271 -29.82 4.76 7.84
N LEU A 272 -30.10 5.95 7.29
CA LEU A 272 -29.40 6.45 6.11
C LEU A 272 -27.90 6.54 6.36
N VAL A 273 -27.49 7.20 7.46
CA VAL A 273 -26.07 7.31 7.82
C VAL A 273 -25.44 5.95 8.10
N GLU A 274 -26.17 5.01 8.72
CA GLU A 274 -25.66 3.65 8.92
C GLU A 274 -25.36 2.94 7.60
N ALA A 275 -26.26 3.07 6.62
CA ALA A 275 -26.05 2.48 5.28
C ALA A 275 -24.87 3.14 4.56
N ILE A 276 -24.83 4.48 4.53
CA ILE A 276 -23.73 5.24 3.93
C ILE A 276 -22.40 4.93 4.61
N THR A 277 -22.38 4.70 5.92
CA THR A 277 -21.14 4.35 6.64
C THR A 277 -20.50 3.09 6.08
N GLY A 278 -21.30 2.07 5.74
CA GLY A 278 -20.80 0.83 5.14
C GLY A 278 -20.11 1.09 3.80
N ASP A 279 -20.82 1.79 2.90
CA ASP A 279 -20.32 2.14 1.57
C ASP A 279 -19.05 3.00 1.65
N VAL A 280 -19.03 4.02 2.52
CA VAL A 280 -17.87 4.89 2.75
C VAL A 280 -16.68 4.08 3.26
N VAL A 281 -16.88 3.14 4.20
CA VAL A 281 -15.78 2.28 4.66
C VAL A 281 -15.26 1.43 3.51
N ASP A 282 -16.13 0.77 2.76
CA ASP A 282 -15.73 -0.12 1.66
C ASP A 282 -14.94 0.62 0.57
N GLU A 283 -15.33 1.86 0.25
CA GLU A 283 -14.72 2.67 -0.80
C GLU A 283 -13.47 3.44 -0.32
N GLN A 284 -13.48 3.95 0.91
CA GLN A 284 -12.48 4.91 1.38
C GLN A 284 -11.44 4.30 2.33
N ASN A 285 -11.57 3.05 2.76
CA ASN A 285 -10.55 2.42 3.60
C ASN A 285 -9.18 2.25 2.88
N ALA A 286 -8.14 2.08 3.69
CA ALA A 286 -6.81 1.70 3.24
C ALA A 286 -6.55 0.20 3.51
N PRO A 287 -6.61 -0.68 2.48
CA PRO A 287 -6.46 -2.13 2.63
C PRO A 287 -5.00 -2.58 2.82
N ILE A 288 -4.38 -2.16 3.91
CA ILE A 288 -3.00 -2.49 4.29
C ILE A 288 -2.84 -3.94 4.78
N ASP A 289 -1.63 -4.49 4.68
CA ASP A 289 -1.24 -5.76 5.31
C ASP A 289 -0.99 -5.57 6.82
N GLU A 290 -1.98 -5.95 7.66
CA GLU A 290 -1.93 -5.84 9.13
C GLU A 290 -0.65 -6.44 9.74
N PRO A 291 -0.24 -7.69 9.41
CA PRO A 291 1.02 -8.27 9.85
C PRO A 291 2.28 -7.40 9.64
N VAL A 292 2.32 -6.53 8.63
CA VAL A 292 3.47 -5.65 8.41
C VAL A 292 3.48 -4.56 9.46
N THR A 293 2.33 -3.90 9.64
CA THR A 293 2.19 -2.74 10.51
C THR A 293 2.36 -3.13 11.98
N THR A 294 1.81 -4.28 12.37
CA THR A 294 1.82 -4.73 13.77
C THR A 294 3.16 -5.36 14.20
N ASP A 295 3.99 -5.84 13.27
CA ASP A 295 5.30 -6.43 13.59
C ASP A 295 6.38 -5.35 13.77
N THR A 296 6.78 -5.12 15.03
CA THR A 296 7.81 -4.13 15.39
C THR A 296 9.21 -4.49 14.88
N ASN A 297 9.42 -5.71 14.38
CA ASN A 297 10.71 -6.24 13.96
C ASN A 297 10.74 -6.62 12.47
N ARG A 298 9.70 -6.22 11.71
CA ARG A 298 9.55 -6.54 10.29
C ARG A 298 10.79 -6.12 9.50
N LEU A 299 11.23 -6.98 8.58
CA LEU A 299 12.25 -6.62 7.60
C LEU A 299 11.60 -5.92 6.41
N ILE A 300 12.09 -4.71 6.11
CA ILE A 300 11.61 -3.85 5.04
C ILE A 300 12.66 -3.74 3.96
N ARG A 301 12.20 -3.75 2.70
CA ARG A 301 13.09 -3.71 1.54
C ARG A 301 13.83 -2.37 1.47
N LEU A 302 15.13 -2.43 1.20
CA LEU A 302 15.99 -1.24 1.10
C LEU A 302 15.63 -0.39 -0.14
N PRO A 303 15.24 0.90 0.02
CA PRO A 303 15.14 1.82 -1.10
C PRO A 303 16.47 1.96 -1.85
N GLY A 304 16.40 2.04 -3.19
CA GLY A 304 17.57 2.05 -4.07
C GLY A 304 18.14 0.65 -4.36
N SER A 305 17.58 -0.42 -3.79
CA SER A 305 17.90 -1.79 -4.20
C SER A 305 17.04 -2.27 -5.37
N LEU A 306 17.26 -3.51 -5.82
CA LEU A 306 16.41 -4.16 -6.83
C LEU A 306 15.47 -5.19 -6.20
N HIS A 307 14.29 -5.33 -6.79
CA HIS A 307 13.35 -6.38 -6.43
C HIS A 307 13.61 -7.63 -7.28
N GLY A 308 14.22 -8.65 -6.69
CA GLY A 308 14.55 -9.91 -7.37
C GLY A 308 13.43 -10.68 -8.07
N GLY A 309 12.15 -10.42 -7.75
CA GLY A 309 11.00 -11.03 -8.43
C GLY A 309 10.51 -10.28 -9.67
N SER A 310 11.04 -9.09 -9.95
CA SER A 310 10.64 -8.25 -11.10
C SER A 310 11.82 -7.61 -11.82
N GLY A 311 12.98 -7.48 -11.18
CA GLY A 311 14.11 -6.71 -11.69
C GLY A 311 13.92 -5.19 -11.63
N LEU A 312 12.80 -4.69 -11.09
CA LEU A 312 12.55 -3.25 -10.96
C LEU A 312 13.29 -2.67 -9.75
N ALA A 313 13.62 -1.38 -9.84
CA ALA A 313 14.21 -0.62 -8.75
C ALA A 313 13.18 -0.32 -7.65
N VAL A 314 13.61 -0.45 -6.41
CA VAL A 314 12.88 0.01 -5.23
C VAL A 314 13.09 1.51 -5.14
N ARG A 315 12.04 2.30 -5.30
CA ARG A 315 12.15 3.77 -5.41
C ARG A 315 11.57 4.44 -4.18
N LYS A 316 12.33 5.32 -3.54
CA LYS A 316 11.78 6.30 -2.59
C LYS A 316 11.13 7.41 -3.41
N LEU A 317 9.94 7.85 -2.98
CA LEU A 317 9.14 8.87 -3.66
C LEU A 317 8.79 9.97 -2.66
N THR A 318 8.72 11.20 -3.14
CA THR A 318 8.02 12.31 -2.48
C THR A 318 6.52 12.27 -2.81
N ARG A 319 5.72 13.03 -2.05
CA ARG A 319 4.27 13.16 -2.29
C ARG A 319 3.98 13.73 -3.68
N GLU A 320 4.81 14.65 -4.17
CA GLU A 320 4.72 15.26 -5.49
C GLU A 320 5.07 14.25 -6.59
N GLU A 321 6.21 13.56 -6.46
CA GLU A 321 6.64 12.54 -7.44
C GLU A 321 5.63 11.39 -7.55
N LEU A 322 4.93 11.05 -6.46
CA LEU A 322 3.95 9.97 -6.48
C LEU A 322 2.86 10.21 -7.53
N ALA A 323 2.41 11.45 -7.77
CA ALA A 323 1.32 11.74 -8.70
C ALA A 323 1.64 11.22 -10.11
N ASP A 324 2.83 11.52 -10.62
CA ASP A 324 3.24 11.21 -11.98
C ASP A 324 4.02 9.89 -12.12
N PHE A 325 4.38 9.25 -10.99
CA PHE A 325 5.16 8.02 -11.00
C PHE A 325 4.42 6.85 -11.69
N ASP A 326 5.04 6.30 -12.72
CA ASP A 326 4.65 5.04 -13.39
C ASP A 326 5.68 3.94 -13.03
N PRO A 327 5.30 2.95 -12.20
CA PRO A 327 6.22 1.90 -11.80
C PRO A 327 6.76 1.05 -12.96
N LEU A 328 6.05 0.95 -14.08
CA LEU A 328 6.47 0.16 -15.23
C LEU A 328 7.40 0.93 -16.17
N VAL A 329 7.61 2.21 -15.91
CA VAL A 329 8.52 3.08 -16.67
C VAL A 329 9.66 3.56 -15.76
N ASP A 330 9.33 4.24 -14.67
CA ASP A 330 10.27 4.96 -13.81
C ASP A 330 11.09 4.03 -12.88
N ALA A 331 10.55 2.84 -12.60
CA ALA A 331 11.26 1.83 -11.82
C ALA A 331 12.13 0.92 -12.69
N VAL A 332 12.14 1.08 -14.03
CA VAL A 332 13.04 0.33 -14.91
C VAL A 332 14.47 0.84 -14.71
N PRO A 333 15.43 -0.01 -14.28
CA PRO A 333 16.79 0.45 -14.07
C PRO A 333 17.46 0.83 -15.40
N GLU A 334 18.06 2.02 -15.47
CA GLU A 334 18.82 2.48 -16.65
C GLU A 334 19.93 1.49 -17.04
N THR A 335 20.46 0.77 -16.05
CA THR A 335 21.46 -0.27 -16.31
C THR A 335 20.97 -1.32 -17.28
N PHE A 336 19.66 -1.59 -17.37
CA PHE A 336 19.07 -2.61 -18.22
C PHE A 336 18.59 -2.11 -19.59
N VAL A 337 18.92 -0.87 -19.94
CA VAL A 337 18.48 -0.23 -21.18
C VAL A 337 19.64 -0.13 -22.18
N GLY A 338 19.33 -0.27 -23.47
CA GLY A 338 20.26 0.02 -24.56
C GLY A 338 20.82 -1.20 -25.30
N HIS A 339 20.42 -2.42 -24.93
CA HIS A 339 20.76 -3.63 -25.67
C HIS A 339 19.67 -4.70 -25.57
N ASP A 340 19.68 -5.59 -26.55
CA ASP A 340 18.77 -6.72 -26.63
C ASP A 340 19.47 -8.00 -26.17
N ILE A 341 18.66 -8.95 -25.68
CA ILE A 341 19.11 -10.24 -25.20
C ILE A 341 18.23 -11.36 -25.75
N THR A 342 18.83 -12.52 -26.01
CA THR A 342 18.07 -13.73 -26.33
C THR A 342 17.50 -14.36 -25.06
N VAL A 343 16.20 -14.60 -25.04
CA VAL A 343 15.47 -15.34 -24.00
C VAL A 343 14.69 -16.50 -24.62
N GLU A 344 14.42 -17.53 -23.82
CA GLU A 344 13.47 -18.59 -24.13
C GLU A 344 12.22 -18.36 -23.28
N VAL A 345 11.12 -17.92 -23.92
CA VAL A 345 9.85 -17.62 -23.26
C VAL A 345 9.13 -18.93 -22.97
N THR A 346 8.87 -19.16 -21.68
CA THR A 346 8.18 -20.36 -21.16
C THR A 346 6.71 -20.09 -20.81
N ASP A 347 6.35 -18.82 -20.63
CA ASP A 347 4.98 -18.38 -20.36
C ASP A 347 4.61 -17.19 -21.27
N PRO A 348 4.05 -17.47 -22.47
CA PRO A 348 3.75 -16.46 -23.48
C PRO A 348 2.63 -15.51 -23.04
N GLY A 349 2.51 -14.37 -23.71
CA GLY A 349 1.44 -13.40 -23.46
C GLY A 349 1.89 -11.96 -23.63
N GLU A 350 1.00 -11.04 -23.28
CA GLU A 350 1.27 -9.61 -23.36
C GLU A 350 2.01 -9.10 -22.13
N VAL A 351 2.95 -8.18 -22.34
CA VAL A 351 3.67 -7.47 -21.29
C VAL A 351 3.84 -6.02 -21.70
N SER A 352 3.49 -5.10 -20.81
CA SER A 352 3.77 -3.68 -20.94
C SER A 352 4.87 -3.29 -19.97
N LEU A 353 5.94 -2.69 -20.47
CA LEU A 353 7.11 -2.30 -19.67
C LEU A 353 7.96 -1.28 -20.44
N GLY A 354 8.52 -0.28 -19.76
CA GLY A 354 9.37 0.74 -20.37
C GLY A 354 8.66 1.69 -21.33
N GLY A 355 7.32 1.79 -21.23
CA GLY A 355 6.49 2.60 -22.12
C GLY A 355 6.05 1.88 -23.41
N ASP A 356 6.49 0.65 -23.60
CA ASP A 356 6.16 -0.18 -24.76
C ASP A 356 5.26 -1.36 -24.36
N SER A 357 4.55 -1.94 -25.34
CA SER A 357 3.77 -3.17 -25.19
C SER A 357 4.30 -4.26 -26.13
N PHE A 358 4.49 -5.46 -25.59
CA PHE A 358 5.11 -6.60 -26.25
C PHE A 358 4.18 -7.81 -26.23
N THR A 359 3.97 -8.43 -27.38
CA THR A 359 3.32 -9.74 -27.49
C THR A 359 4.40 -10.82 -27.61
N LEU A 360 4.55 -11.64 -26.57
CA LEU A 360 5.64 -12.61 -26.47
C LEU A 360 5.15 -14.01 -26.88
N PRO A 361 5.65 -14.58 -28.00
CA PRO A 361 5.38 -15.97 -28.35
C PRO A 361 6.21 -16.92 -27.50
N GLU A 362 5.75 -18.17 -27.37
CA GLU A 362 6.53 -19.25 -26.74
C GLU A 362 7.80 -19.55 -27.55
N GLY A 363 8.91 -19.82 -26.87
CA GLY A 363 10.18 -20.19 -27.47
C GLY A 363 11.22 -19.07 -27.52
N VAL A 364 12.23 -19.23 -28.38
CA VAL A 364 13.42 -18.37 -28.40
C VAL A 364 13.14 -17.06 -29.15
N THR A 365 13.40 -15.93 -28.50
CA THR A 365 13.21 -14.59 -29.07
C THR A 365 14.25 -13.59 -28.54
N SER A 366 14.48 -12.52 -29.29
CA SER A 366 15.33 -11.39 -28.90
C SER A 366 14.44 -10.26 -28.38
N VAL A 367 14.73 -9.77 -27.16
CA VAL A 367 13.96 -8.72 -26.49
C VAL A 367 14.88 -7.67 -25.87
N PRO A 368 14.42 -6.44 -25.61
CA PRO A 368 15.16 -5.48 -24.80
C PRO A 368 15.55 -6.09 -23.45
N GLU A 369 16.76 -5.80 -22.95
CA GLU A 369 17.26 -6.43 -21.72
C GLU A 369 16.33 -6.21 -20.53
N TYR A 370 15.82 -5.00 -20.32
CA TYR A 370 14.91 -4.72 -19.21
C TYR A 370 13.68 -5.63 -19.21
N LEU A 371 13.13 -5.93 -20.39
CA LEU A 371 12.01 -6.86 -20.55
C LEU A 371 12.44 -8.29 -20.27
N GLY A 372 13.59 -8.71 -20.80
CA GLY A 372 14.13 -10.04 -20.55
C GLY A 372 14.43 -10.29 -19.06
N VAL A 373 15.02 -9.30 -18.36
CA VAL A 373 15.26 -9.35 -16.91
C VAL A 373 13.94 -9.48 -16.16
N PHE A 374 12.93 -8.68 -16.51
CA PHE A 374 11.60 -8.74 -15.90
C PHE A 374 10.94 -10.11 -16.05
N LEU A 375 10.95 -10.67 -17.27
CA LEU A 375 10.40 -12.00 -17.55
C LEU A 375 11.13 -13.11 -16.78
N MET A 376 12.48 -13.07 -16.81
CA MET A 376 13.31 -14.08 -16.13
C MET A 376 13.16 -14.02 -14.61
N SER A 377 13.09 -12.82 -14.02
CA SER A 377 12.83 -12.64 -12.58
C SER A 377 11.47 -13.17 -12.14
N ARG A 378 10.48 -13.17 -13.04
CA ARG A 378 9.13 -13.70 -12.81
C ARG A 378 8.97 -15.18 -13.18
N GLY A 379 10.01 -15.81 -13.70
CA GLY A 379 9.95 -17.20 -14.17
C GLY A 379 9.15 -17.41 -15.45
N ARG A 380 8.89 -16.35 -16.23
CA ARG A 380 8.18 -16.41 -17.53
C ARG A 380 9.12 -16.66 -18.71
N ALA A 381 10.42 -16.58 -18.49
CA ALA A 381 11.44 -16.88 -19.47
C ALA A 381 12.73 -17.37 -18.78
N GLU A 382 13.59 -18.02 -19.56
CA GLU A 382 14.96 -18.37 -19.18
C GLU A 382 15.96 -17.74 -20.17
N LYS A 383 17.23 -17.61 -19.79
CA LYS A 383 18.25 -16.99 -20.63
C LYS A 383 18.58 -17.91 -21.83
N GLY A 384 18.26 -17.45 -23.03
CA GLY A 384 18.56 -18.15 -24.28
C GLY A 384 20.07 -18.26 -24.55
N GLN A 385 20.44 -19.26 -25.37
CA GLN A 385 21.79 -19.38 -25.92
C GLN A 385 22.07 -18.19 -26.85
N GLU A 386 23.29 -17.64 -26.79
CA GLU A 386 23.75 -16.59 -27.70
C GLU A 386 23.98 -17.11 -29.12
#